data_AF-A0A4U3M548-F1
#
_entry.id   AF-A0A4U3M548-F1
#
_cell.length_a   1.000
_cell.length_b   1.000
_cell.length_c   1.000
_cell.angle_alpha   90.00
_cell.angle_beta   90.00
_cell.angle_gamma   90.00
#
_symmetry.space_group_name_H-M   'P 1'
#
loop_
_entity.id
_entity.type
_entity.pdbx_description
1 polymer ?
#
loop_
_entity_poly.entity_id
_entity_poly.type
_entity_poly.pdbx_seq_one_letter_code
_entity_poly.pdbx_strand_id
1 'polypeptide(L)' 'MAVNENHLHARVFRTSQEWYADVDDQLDPQPDNPLWYGSYASQQAALDAACSRLAQLAS' A
#
# COMPACT_ATOMS: atom_id res chain seq x y z
N MET A 1 9.95 15.19 20.90
CA MET A 1 9.91 14.29 19.73
C MET A 1 8.49 14.33 19.23
N ALA A 2 8.25 14.88 18.04
CA ALA A 2 6.93 14.77 17.42
C ALA A 2 6.69 13.29 17.15
N VAL A 3 5.60 12.75 17.67
CA VAL A 3 5.10 11.43 17.28
C VAL A 3 4.81 11.55 15.79
N ASN A 4 5.36 10.66 14.98
CA ASN A 4 5.09 10.66 13.54
C ASN A 4 3.61 10.28 13.37
N GLU A 5 2.72 11.26 13.21
CA GLU A 5 1.26 11.05 13.06
C GLU A 5 0.88 10.51 11.66
N ASN A 6 1.84 9.92 10.95
CA ASN A 6 1.61 9.28 9.65
C ASN A 6 0.83 7.97 9.86
N HIS A 7 -0.51 8.06 9.84
CA HIS A 7 -1.38 6.90 9.70
C HIS A 7 -1.40 6.45 8.25
N LEU A 8 -0.46 5.57 7.90
CA LEU A 8 -0.42 4.92 6.59
C LEU A 8 -1.10 3.55 6.66
N HIS A 9 -1.88 3.20 5.64
CA HIS A 9 -2.50 1.89 5.49
C HIS A 9 -1.93 1.18 4.27
N ALA A 10 -1.59 -0.10 4.44
CA ALA A 10 -1.34 -0.98 3.30
C ALA A 10 -2.64 -1.69 2.91
N ARG A 11 -3.01 -1.65 1.64
CA ARG A 11 -4.11 -2.42 1.07
C ARG A 11 -3.58 -3.37 0.00
N VAL A 12 -4.02 -4.62 0.08
CA VAL A 12 -3.77 -5.61 -0.96
C VAL A 12 -5.10 -6.12 -1.48
N PHE A 13 -5.32 -5.98 -2.78
CA PHE A 13 -6.54 -6.39 -3.45
C PHE A 13 -6.22 -7.20 -4.71
N ARG A 14 -7.19 -7.99 -5.17
CA ARG A 14 -7.05 -8.81 -6.36
C ARG A 14 -8.12 -8.41 -7.36
N THR A 15 -7.72 -8.12 -8.60
CA THR A 15 -8.66 -7.96 -9.71
C THR A 15 -8.27 -8.89 -10.85
N SER A 16 -9.25 -9.60 -11.42
CA SER A 16 -9.06 -10.58 -12.51
C SER A 16 -8.02 -11.66 -12.18
N GLN A 17 -6.73 -11.40 -12.41
CA GLN A 17 -5.63 -12.35 -12.29
C GLN A 17 -4.40 -11.79 -11.55
N GLU A 18 -4.41 -10.52 -11.17
CA GLU A 18 -3.26 -9.88 -10.54
C GLU A 18 -3.59 -9.42 -9.11
N TRP A 19 -2.56 -9.37 -8.29
CA TRP A 19 -2.57 -8.77 -6.97
C TRP A 19 -2.00 -7.37 -7.07
N TYR A 20 -2.58 -6.44 -6.34
CA TYR A 20 -2.15 -5.04 -6.32
C TYR A 20 -1.85 -4.63 -4.90
N ALA A 21 -0.88 -3.74 -4.75
CA ALA A 21 -0.53 -3.13 -3.49
C ALA A 21 -0.78 -1.63 -3.57
N ASP A 22 -1.41 -1.09 -2.53
CA ASP A 22 -1.65 0.33 -2.33
C ASP A 22 -1.18 0.72 -0.93
N VAL A 23 -0.62 1.92 -0.79
CA VAL A 23 -0.15 2.51 0.48
C VAL A 23 -0.59 3.97 0.52
N ASP A 24 -1.60 4.26 1.33
CA ASP A 24 -2.24 5.56 1.44
C ASP A 24 -2.32 6.05 2.88
N ASP A 25 -2.75 7.30 3.09
CA ASP A 25 -3.02 7.85 4.41
C ASP A 25 -4.53 7.93 4.70
N GLN A 26 -4.90 8.43 5.88
CA GLN A 26 -6.31 8.59 6.27
C GLN A 26 -7.09 9.63 5.44
N LEU A 27 -6.41 10.50 4.72
CA LEU A 27 -7.03 11.57 3.92
C LEU A 27 -7.34 11.11 2.50
N ASP A 28 -6.84 9.94 2.08
CA ASP A 28 -7.03 9.43 0.72
C ASP A 28 -7.53 7.99 0.61
N PRO A 29 -8.70 7.64 1.18
CA PRO A 29 -9.41 6.44 0.74
C PRO A 29 -9.98 6.73 -0.65
N GLN A 30 -9.14 6.74 -1.69
CA GLN A 30 -9.52 6.82 -3.10
C GLN A 30 -9.59 5.39 -3.68
N PRO A 31 -10.67 4.62 -3.45
CA PRO A 31 -10.91 3.39 -4.20
C PRO A 31 -11.04 3.67 -5.71
N ASP A 32 -11.37 4.91 -6.07
CA ASP A 32 -11.68 5.33 -7.44
C ASP A 32 -10.45 5.81 -8.22
N ASN A 33 -9.36 6.17 -7.52
CA ASN A 33 -8.09 6.58 -8.12
C ASN A 33 -6.92 6.21 -7.20
N PRO A 34 -6.68 4.90 -6.96
CA PRO A 34 -5.65 4.49 -6.03
C PRO A 34 -4.27 4.76 -6.64
N LEU A 35 -3.27 5.03 -5.80
CA LEU A 35 -1.89 5.25 -6.25
C LEU A 35 -1.16 3.89 -6.23
N TRP A 36 -1.35 3.10 -7.29
CA TRP A 36 -1.00 1.67 -7.27
C TRP A 36 0.52 1.54 -7.23
N TYR A 37 1.03 0.88 -6.19
CA TYR A 37 2.48 0.65 -6.04
C TYR A 37 2.98 -0.51 -6.90
N GLY A 38 2.08 -1.23 -7.56
CA GLY A 38 2.41 -2.22 -8.58
C GLY A 38 1.32 -3.28 -8.76
N SER A 39 1.51 -4.13 -9.79
CA SER A 39 0.81 -5.41 -9.94
C SER A 39 1.77 -6.57 -9.71
N TYR A 40 1.27 -7.66 -9.13
CA TYR A 40 2.05 -8.78 -8.64
C TYR A 40 1.35 -10.11 -8.97
N ALA A 41 2.16 -11.12 -9.28
CA ALA A 41 1.66 -12.45 -9.59
C ALA A 41 1.10 -13.21 -8.37
N SER A 42 1.44 -12.79 -7.15
CA SER A 42 0.98 -13.42 -5.91
C SER A 42 0.63 -12.41 -4.82
N GLN A 43 -0.26 -12.81 -3.91
CA GLN A 43 -0.65 -12.01 -2.75
C GLN A 43 0.55 -11.69 -1.86
N GLN A 44 1.44 -12.67 -1.69
CA GLN A 44 2.62 -12.51 -0.86
C GLN A 44 3.57 -11.46 -1.44
N ALA A 45 3.82 -11.47 -2.76
CA ALA A 45 4.64 -10.45 -3.39
C ALA A 45 4.04 -9.04 -3.25
N ALA A 46 2.72 -8.90 -3.35
CA ALA A 46 2.04 -7.63 -3.10
C ALA A 46 2.17 -7.15 -1.65
N LEU A 47 2.05 -8.07 -0.67
CA LEU A 47 2.24 -7.76 0.75
C LEU A 47 3.69 -7.33 1.04
N ASP A 48 4.67 -8.06 0.54
CA ASP A 48 6.09 -7.77 0.74
C ASP A 48 6.44 -6.38 0.18
N ALA A 49 5.90 -6.04 -1.00
CA ALA A 49 6.08 -4.73 -1.60
C ALA A 49 5.43 -3.60 -0.78
N ALA A 50 4.20 -3.79 -0.30
CA ALA A 50 3.52 -2.81 0.55
C ALA A 50 4.29 -2.55 1.86
N CYS A 51 4.73 -3.62 2.52
CA CYS A 51 5.54 -3.54 3.74
C CYS A 51 6.89 -2.85 3.49
N SER A 52 7.57 -3.18 2.38
CA SER A 52 8.82 -2.51 2.00
C SER A 52 8.63 -1.02 1.79
N ARG A 53 7.52 -0.63 1.15
CA ARG A 53 7.18 0.78 0.94
C ARG A 53 6.91 1.52 2.25
N LEU A 54 6.13 0.92 3.15
CA LEU A 54 5.88 1.49 4.48
C LEU A 54 7.20 1.70 5.25
N ALA A 55 8.12 0.74 5.19
CA ALA A 55 9.42 0.86 5.85
C ALA A 55 10.25 2.04 5.31
N GLN A 56 10.21 2.30 3.99
CA GLN A 56 10.88 3.45 3.38
C GLN A 56 10.26 4.80 3.76
N LEU A 57 8.97 4.84 4.06
CA LEU A 57 8.25 6.06 4.46
C LEU A 57 8.40 6.36 5.95
N ALA A 58 8.75 5.34 6.75
CA ALA A 58 8.95 5.44 8.19
C ALA A 58 10.38 5.85 8.60
N SER A 59 11.33 5.82 7.66
CA SER A 59 12.75 6.21 7.85
C SER A 59 13.00 7.67 7.50
#